data_AF-A0A7X9DT64-F1
#
_entry.id   AF-A0A7X9DT64-F1
#
_cell.length_a   1.000
_cell.length_b   1.000
_cell.length_c   1.000
_cell.angle_alpha   90.00
_cell.angle_beta   90.00
_cell.angle_gamma   90.00
#
_symmetry.space_group_name_H-M   'P 1'
#
loop_
_entity.id
_entity.type
_entity.pdbx_description
1 polymer ?
#
loop_
_entity_poly.entity_id
_entity_poly.type
_entity_poly.pdbx_seq_one_letter_code
_entity_poly.pdbx_strand_id
1 'polypeptide(L)'
;MKRATMLVVALALVAVAASLVWAADKKCDPGKDCSCVGVANCDFVCTGKGCEVSCKGAGNCSLKCDAGGCKASLMGSGNGKVDCKAGQCAVKAMGAGNTTVSCPGGGCSLSCMGAGDCTLKDCPKIEDPEKDKDKECKLSCVGTGDCNKE
;
A
#
# COMPACT_ATOMS: atom_id res chain seq x y z
N MET A 1 11.88 -45.60 57.13
CA MET A 1 11.07 -44.63 57.91
C MET A 1 11.59 -43.23 57.65
N LYS A 2 10.73 -42.33 57.14
CA LYS A 2 10.77 -40.84 57.09
C LYS A 2 12.16 -40.16 57.08
N ARG A 3 12.48 -39.31 56.11
CA ARG A 3 11.92 -37.95 56.00
C ARG A 3 12.03 -37.41 54.57
N ALA A 4 10.90 -36.94 54.06
CA ALA A 4 10.79 -36.06 52.92
C ALA A 4 11.15 -34.63 53.36
N THR A 5 11.97 -33.93 52.57
CA THR A 5 12.20 -32.50 52.72
C THR A 5 11.95 -31.85 51.36
N MET A 6 10.82 -31.15 51.26
CA MET A 6 10.53 -30.13 50.26
C MET A 6 11.57 -29.00 50.32
N LEU A 7 11.92 -28.40 49.17
CA LEU A 7 11.84 -26.96 48.85
C LEU A 7 12.59 -26.73 47.53
N VAL A 8 11.96 -26.34 46.40
CA VAL A 8 11.46 -25.02 45.97
C VAL A 8 12.34 -24.47 44.82
N VAL A 9 11.72 -24.42 43.63
CA VAL A 9 11.70 -23.33 42.63
C VAL A 9 13.04 -22.71 42.20
N ALA A 10 13.37 -22.89 40.91
CA ALA A 10 13.73 -21.79 40.01
C ALA A 10 13.58 -22.24 38.55
N LEU A 11 12.35 -22.09 38.04
CA LEU A 11 12.03 -22.11 36.62
C LEU A 11 12.54 -20.78 36.03
N ALA A 12 13.60 -20.82 35.22
CA ALA A 12 14.03 -19.66 34.44
C ALA A 12 14.00 -20.01 32.95
N LEU A 13 12.78 -20.14 32.43
CA LEU A 13 12.50 -20.01 31.01
C LEU A 13 12.69 -18.54 30.63
N VAL A 14 13.91 -18.16 30.23
CA VAL A 14 14.13 -16.90 29.53
C VAL A 14 13.70 -17.10 28.07
N ALA A 15 12.39 -17.10 27.86
CA ALA A 15 11.82 -16.89 26.54
C ALA A 15 12.14 -15.44 26.17
N VAL A 16 13.21 -15.24 25.40
CA VAL A 16 13.44 -14.01 24.67
C VAL A 16 12.35 -13.94 23.60
N ALA A 17 11.16 -13.51 24.00
CA ALA A 17 10.15 -13.00 23.09
C ALA A 17 10.71 -11.68 22.54
N ALA A 18 11.60 -11.79 21.56
CA ALA A 18 11.82 -10.72 20.60
C ALA A 18 10.47 -10.55 19.91
N SER A 19 9.67 -9.63 20.44
CA SER A 19 8.47 -9.12 19.81
C SER A 19 8.90 -8.50 18.49
N LEU A 20 8.95 -9.34 17.46
CA LEU A 20 8.80 -8.93 16.08
C LEU A 20 7.43 -8.25 16.02
N VAL A 21 7.43 -6.93 16.24
CA VAL A 21 6.30 -6.07 15.93
C VAL A 21 6.19 -6.05 14.41
N TRP A 22 5.71 -7.15 13.84
CA TRP A 22 5.19 -7.16 12.50
C TRP A 22 3.94 -6.28 12.56
N ALA A 23 4.02 -5.11 11.96
CA ALA A 23 2.84 -4.31 11.68
C ALA A 23 1.89 -5.21 10.87
N ALA A 24 0.87 -5.76 11.54
CA ALA A 24 -0.09 -6.63 10.89
C ALA A 24 -0.75 -5.82 9.76
N ASP A 25 -0.65 -6.30 8.52
CA ASP A 25 -1.30 -5.66 7.38
C ASP A 25 -2.79 -5.43 7.72
N LYS A 26 -3.26 -4.20 7.54
CA LYS A 26 -4.67 -3.85 7.74
C LYS A 26 -5.47 -4.36 6.55
N LYS A 27 -6.32 -5.36 6.79
CA LYS A 27 -7.23 -5.85 5.75
C LYS A 27 -8.24 -4.77 5.39
N CYS A 28 -8.43 -4.58 4.09
CA CYS A 28 -9.43 -3.71 3.52
C CYS A 28 -10.40 -4.55 2.70
N ASP A 29 -11.68 -4.55 3.08
CA ASP A 29 -12.70 -5.28 2.34
C ASP A 29 -13.35 -4.38 1.27
N PRO A 30 -13.73 -4.94 0.11
CA PRO A 30 -14.46 -4.21 -0.92
C PRO A 30 -15.69 -3.47 -0.37
N GLY A 31 -15.86 -2.21 -0.77
CA GLY A 31 -16.98 -1.37 -0.33
C GLY A 31 -16.88 -0.88 1.12
N LYS A 32 -15.72 -1.05 1.78
CA LYS A 32 -15.41 -0.43 3.08
C LYS A 32 -14.39 0.68 2.91
N ASP A 33 -14.57 1.73 3.70
CA ASP A 33 -13.61 2.83 3.80
C ASP A 33 -12.42 2.42 4.66
N CYS A 34 -11.25 2.29 4.03
CA CYS A 34 -10.01 1.99 4.72
C CYS A 34 -9.19 3.26 4.83
N SER A 35 -9.23 3.89 6.01
CA SER A 35 -8.53 5.15 6.24
C SER A 35 -7.36 5.00 7.21
N CYS A 36 -6.29 5.73 6.92
CA CYS A 36 -5.16 5.92 7.79
C CYS A 36 -4.89 7.41 7.92
N VAL A 37 -4.92 7.94 9.15
CA VAL A 37 -4.66 9.35 9.41
C VAL A 37 -3.57 9.49 10.45
N GLY A 38 -2.62 10.40 10.19
CA GLY A 38 -1.59 10.80 11.15
C GLY A 38 -0.17 10.56 10.64
N VAL A 39 0.75 10.32 11.59
CA VAL A 39 2.19 10.17 11.32
C VAL A 39 2.63 8.71 11.24
N ALA A 40 1.72 7.77 11.54
CA ALA A 40 2.02 6.34 11.53
C ALA A 40 1.96 5.76 10.11
N ASN A 41 2.85 4.79 9.84
CA ASN A 41 2.81 4.04 8.59
C ASN A 41 1.59 3.11 8.55
N CYS A 42 1.05 2.91 7.35
CA CYS A 42 -0.11 2.08 7.13
C CYS A 42 0.07 1.17 5.92
N ASP A 43 0.01 -0.13 6.18
CA ASP A 43 0.05 -1.17 5.16
C ASP A 43 -1.33 -1.80 5.04
N PHE A 44 -1.96 -1.61 3.88
CA PHE A 44 -3.28 -2.13 3.56
C PHE A 44 -3.19 -3.30 2.58
N VAL A 45 -4.02 -4.31 2.80
CA VAL A 45 -4.22 -5.42 1.86
C VAL A 45 -5.69 -5.47 1.48
N CYS A 46 -5.98 -5.22 0.21
CA CYS A 46 -7.33 -5.36 -0.33
C CYS A 46 -7.64 -6.84 -0.57
N THR A 47 -8.67 -7.36 0.10
CA THR A 47 -9.05 -8.79 0.04
C THR A 47 -9.84 -9.14 -1.22
N GLY A 48 -10.26 -8.15 -2.01
CA GLY A 48 -11.05 -8.35 -3.23
C GLY A 48 -10.84 -7.25 -4.27
N LYS A 49 -11.82 -7.03 -5.14
CA LYS A 49 -11.78 -5.96 -6.15
C LYS A 49 -12.38 -4.67 -5.60
N GLY A 50 -11.83 -3.53 -5.98
CA GLY A 50 -12.50 -2.24 -5.75
C GLY A 50 -12.45 -1.71 -4.32
N CYS A 51 -11.38 -1.99 -3.56
CA CYS A 51 -11.20 -1.32 -2.27
C CYS A 51 -10.97 0.17 -2.43
N GLU A 52 -11.47 0.95 -1.48
CA GLU A 52 -11.22 2.39 -1.40
C GLU A 52 -10.35 2.66 -0.16
N VAL A 53 -9.14 3.16 -0.41
CA VAL A 53 -8.13 3.42 0.62
C VAL A 53 -7.78 4.90 0.63
N SER A 54 -7.76 5.49 1.83
CA SER A 54 -7.41 6.89 2.04
C SER A 54 -6.34 7.01 3.11
N CYS A 55 -5.16 7.49 2.72
CA CYS A 55 -4.05 7.76 3.61
C CYS A 55 -3.85 9.26 3.71
N LYS A 56 -3.91 9.83 4.92
CA LYS A 56 -3.76 11.26 5.17
C LYS A 56 -2.73 11.54 6.26
N GLY A 57 -1.61 12.15 5.92
CA GLY A 57 -0.64 12.64 6.89
C GLY A 57 0.81 12.43 6.47
N ALA A 58 1.70 12.32 7.44
CA ALA A 58 3.14 12.20 7.22
C ALA A 58 3.63 10.75 7.18
N GLY A 59 2.82 9.79 7.61
CA GLY A 59 3.16 8.37 7.58
C GLY A 59 3.10 7.79 6.18
N ASN A 60 3.95 6.78 5.92
CA ASN A 60 3.95 6.07 4.64
C ASN A 60 2.68 5.22 4.49
N CYS A 61 2.25 5.02 3.26
CA CYS A 61 1.07 4.23 2.93
C CYS A 61 1.40 3.20 1.85
N SER A 62 1.25 1.91 2.18
CA SER A 62 1.33 0.83 1.21
C SER A 62 -0.05 0.20 1.00
N LEU A 63 -0.40 -0.11 -0.25
CA LEU A 63 -1.61 -0.83 -0.62
C LEU A 63 -1.26 -1.99 -1.55
N LYS A 64 -1.61 -3.21 -1.14
CA LYS A 64 -1.63 -4.39 -2.02
C LYS A 64 -3.04 -4.59 -2.58
N CYS A 65 -3.22 -4.43 -3.89
CA CYS A 65 -4.47 -4.60 -4.62
C CYS A 65 -4.31 -5.67 -5.71
N ASP A 66 -4.20 -6.93 -5.28
CA ASP A 66 -3.90 -8.02 -6.20
C ASP A 66 -5.06 -8.29 -7.19
N ALA A 67 -6.31 -8.11 -6.77
CA ALA A 67 -7.48 -8.34 -7.63
C ALA A 67 -7.84 -7.16 -8.55
N GLY A 68 -7.18 -6.00 -8.38
CA GLY A 68 -7.35 -4.81 -9.22
C GLY A 68 -8.57 -3.95 -8.88
N GLY A 69 -8.71 -2.84 -9.60
CA GLY A 69 -9.85 -1.92 -9.47
C GLY A 69 -9.83 -1.04 -8.22
N CYS A 70 -8.77 -1.05 -7.41
CA CYS A 70 -8.73 -0.26 -6.18
C CYS A 70 -8.62 1.24 -6.44
N LYS A 71 -9.21 2.03 -5.54
CA LYS A 71 -9.01 3.47 -5.48
C LYS A 71 -8.15 3.81 -4.27
N ALA A 72 -7.07 4.55 -4.49
CA ALA A 72 -6.20 5.02 -3.42
C ALA A 72 -6.11 6.55 -3.44
N SER A 73 -6.32 7.20 -2.30
CA SER A 73 -6.04 8.62 -2.10
C SER A 73 -4.93 8.76 -1.07
N LEU A 74 -3.77 9.24 -1.50
CA LEU A 74 -2.56 9.39 -0.70
C LEU A 74 -2.31 10.90 -0.53
N MET A 75 -2.66 11.45 0.63
CA MET A 75 -2.60 12.88 0.91
C MET A 75 -1.60 13.19 2.02
N GLY A 76 -0.57 13.98 1.74
CA GLY A 76 0.37 14.48 2.73
C GLY A 76 1.82 14.35 2.30
N SER A 77 2.71 14.22 3.28
CA SER A 77 4.16 14.17 3.04
C SER A 77 4.74 12.76 3.11
N GLY A 78 3.95 11.76 3.49
CA GLY A 78 4.38 10.36 3.53
C GLY A 78 4.42 9.72 2.14
N ASN A 79 5.30 8.74 1.97
CA ASN A 79 5.44 8.05 0.69
C ASN A 79 4.29 7.07 0.45
N GLY A 80 3.85 6.98 -0.80
CA GLY A 80 2.82 6.08 -1.29
C GLY A 80 3.39 4.91 -2.08
N LYS A 81 2.95 3.69 -1.79
CA LYS A 81 3.24 2.51 -2.63
C LYS A 81 1.96 1.74 -2.92
N VAL A 82 1.61 1.57 -4.19
CA VAL A 82 0.43 0.79 -4.60
C VAL A 82 0.87 -0.33 -5.55
N ASP A 83 0.66 -1.58 -5.12
CA ASP A 83 0.87 -2.76 -5.94
C ASP A 83 -0.48 -3.20 -6.52
N CYS A 84 -0.73 -2.89 -7.80
CA CYS A 84 -2.00 -3.16 -8.49
C CYS A 84 -1.83 -4.25 -9.57
N LYS A 85 -1.76 -5.51 -9.14
CA LYS A 85 -1.36 -6.61 -10.05
C LYS A 85 -2.34 -6.84 -11.19
N ALA A 86 -3.64 -6.93 -10.91
CA ALA A 86 -4.64 -7.16 -11.95
C ALA A 86 -5.05 -5.89 -12.72
N GLY A 87 -4.49 -4.73 -12.38
CA GLY A 87 -4.72 -3.47 -13.10
C GLY A 87 -5.99 -2.70 -12.69
N GLN A 88 -6.34 -1.70 -13.49
CA GLN A 88 -7.53 -0.83 -13.32
C GLN A 88 -7.58 -0.05 -12.00
N CYS A 89 -6.45 0.18 -11.33
CA CYS A 89 -6.43 0.99 -10.12
C CYS A 89 -6.43 2.49 -10.43
N ALA A 90 -7.13 3.27 -9.61
CA ALA A 90 -7.11 4.72 -9.65
C ALA A 90 -6.41 5.26 -8.40
N VAL A 91 -5.25 5.88 -8.58
CA VAL A 91 -4.42 6.41 -7.51
C VAL A 91 -4.34 7.92 -7.64
N LYS A 92 -4.67 8.62 -6.57
CA LYS A 92 -4.49 10.06 -6.43
C LYS A 92 -3.47 10.32 -5.32
N ALA A 93 -2.34 10.91 -5.68
CA ALA A 93 -1.33 11.36 -4.73
C ALA A 93 -1.37 12.88 -4.65
N MET A 94 -1.45 13.43 -3.43
CA MET A 94 -1.43 14.86 -3.19
C MET A 94 -0.48 15.22 -2.06
N GLY A 95 0.49 16.09 -2.31
CA GLY A 95 1.41 16.61 -1.30
C GLY A 95 2.88 16.46 -1.67
N ALA A 96 3.72 16.23 -0.68
CA ALA A 96 5.19 16.23 -0.85
C ALA A 96 5.80 14.82 -0.84
N GLY A 97 5.02 13.78 -0.55
CA GLY A 97 5.50 12.41 -0.50
C GLY A 97 5.56 11.76 -1.89
N ASN A 98 6.55 10.90 -2.10
CA ASN A 98 6.75 10.23 -3.37
C ASN A 98 5.77 9.05 -3.49
N THR A 99 5.22 8.83 -4.69
CA THR A 99 4.26 7.75 -4.94
C THR A 99 4.73 6.83 -6.05
N THR A 100 4.79 5.53 -5.75
CA THR A 100 5.07 4.49 -6.75
C THR A 100 3.85 3.59 -6.93
N VAL A 101 3.44 3.37 -8.17
CA VAL A 101 2.36 2.45 -8.55
C VAL A 101 2.90 1.41 -9.51
N SER A 102 2.81 0.13 -9.15
CA SER A 102 3.09 -1.00 -10.04
C SER A 102 1.79 -1.50 -10.67
N CYS A 103 1.71 -1.55 -12.00
CA CYS A 103 0.49 -1.87 -12.73
C CYS A 103 0.69 -2.87 -13.90
N PRO A 104 1.15 -4.12 -13.64
CA PRO A 104 1.35 -5.13 -14.67
C PRO A 104 0.06 -5.51 -15.42
N GLY A 105 -1.12 -5.41 -14.78
CA GLY A 105 -2.41 -5.68 -15.42
C GLY A 105 -2.91 -4.58 -16.36
N GLY A 106 -2.27 -3.42 -16.39
CA GLY A 106 -2.68 -2.27 -17.21
C GLY A 106 -3.91 -1.53 -16.70
N GLY A 107 -4.27 -0.43 -17.38
CA GLY A 107 -5.49 0.34 -17.10
C GLY A 107 -5.43 1.18 -15.83
N CYS A 108 -4.26 1.33 -15.20
CA CYS A 108 -4.14 2.17 -14.01
C CYS A 108 -4.10 3.65 -14.35
N SER A 109 -4.68 4.46 -13.48
CA SER A 109 -4.56 5.91 -13.51
C SER A 109 -3.84 6.39 -12.27
N LEU A 110 -2.71 7.08 -12.45
CA LEU A 110 -1.98 7.78 -11.40
C LEU A 110 -2.11 9.29 -11.65
N SER A 111 -2.72 10.00 -10.70
CA SER A 111 -2.82 11.46 -10.70
C SER A 111 -2.03 12.02 -9.53
N CYS A 112 -1.06 12.87 -9.80
CA CYS A 112 -0.16 13.42 -8.80
C CYS A 112 -0.26 14.92 -8.75
N MET A 113 -0.49 15.46 -7.56
CA MET A 113 -0.56 16.90 -7.34
C MET A 113 0.32 17.33 -6.17
N GLY A 114 1.36 18.10 -6.43
CA GLY A 114 2.24 18.62 -5.39
C GLY A 114 3.72 18.51 -5.71
N ALA A 115 4.55 18.42 -4.68
CA ALA A 115 6.00 18.46 -4.79
C ALA A 115 6.65 17.07 -4.80
N GLY A 116 5.92 16.02 -4.45
CA GLY A 116 6.43 14.66 -4.45
C GLY A 116 6.48 14.03 -5.84
N ASP A 117 7.45 13.15 -6.05
CA ASP A 117 7.65 12.45 -7.31
C ASP A 117 6.65 11.30 -7.47
N CYS A 118 6.24 11.05 -8.71
CA CYS A 118 5.33 9.98 -9.03
C CYS A 118 5.87 9.06 -10.11
N THR A 119 5.82 7.77 -9.82
CA THR A 119 6.28 6.72 -10.74
C THR A 119 5.14 5.74 -10.97
N LEU A 120 4.70 5.64 -12.22
CA LEU A 120 3.78 4.60 -12.68
C LEU A 120 4.58 3.60 -13.51
N LYS A 121 4.80 2.40 -12.96
CA LYS A 121 5.67 1.39 -13.56
C LYS A 121 4.95 0.10 -13.90
N ASP A 122 5.64 -0.74 -14.64
CA ASP A 122 5.20 -2.08 -15.06
C ASP A 122 3.97 -2.02 -15.98
N CYS A 123 3.75 -0.91 -16.69
CA CYS A 123 2.59 -0.79 -17.55
C CYS A 123 2.76 -1.57 -18.86
N PRO A 124 1.78 -2.40 -19.25
CA PRO A 124 1.86 -3.17 -20.48
C PRO A 124 1.88 -2.24 -21.71
N LYS A 125 2.66 -2.65 -22.72
CA LYS A 125 2.66 -1.97 -24.03
C LYS A 125 1.34 -2.24 -24.74
N ILE A 126 0.81 -1.22 -25.40
CA ILE A 126 -0.40 -1.31 -26.22
C ILE A 126 0.04 -1.74 -27.62
N GLU A 127 -0.24 -2.99 -27.98
CA GLU A 127 0.07 -3.53 -29.32
C GLU A 127 -1.09 -3.29 -30.28
N ASP A 128 -2.34 -3.45 -29.80
CA ASP A 128 -3.56 -3.22 -30.57
C ASP A 128 -4.45 -2.22 -29.84
N PRO A 129 -4.50 -0.93 -30.26
CA PRO A 129 -5.25 0.10 -29.56
C PRO A 129 -6.77 -0.12 -29.53
N GLU A 130 -7.33 -0.95 -30.43
CA GLU A 130 -8.76 -1.29 -30.36
C GLU A 130 -9.04 -2.39 -29.34
N LYS A 131 -8.15 -3.39 -29.22
CA LYS A 131 -8.30 -4.51 -28.28
C LYS A 131 -7.77 -4.21 -26.87
N ASP A 132 -6.75 -3.37 -26.75
CA ASP A 132 -6.04 -3.09 -25.51
C ASP A 132 -6.38 -1.74 -24.89
N LYS A 133 -7.44 -1.06 -25.36
CA LYS A 133 -7.87 0.24 -24.84
C LYS A 133 -8.02 0.30 -23.31
N ASP A 134 -8.38 -0.82 -22.68
CA ASP A 134 -8.57 -0.92 -21.22
C ASP A 134 -7.27 -1.17 -20.45
N LYS A 135 -6.16 -1.42 -21.15
CA LYS A 135 -4.82 -1.62 -20.56
C LYS A 135 -3.99 -0.34 -20.55
N GLU A 136 -4.46 0.74 -21.17
CA GLU A 136 -3.74 2.00 -21.20
C GLU A 136 -3.56 2.58 -19.79
N CYS A 137 -2.30 2.70 -19.39
CA CYS A 137 -1.93 3.39 -18.16
C CYS A 137 -1.89 4.91 -18.36
N LYS A 138 -2.54 5.66 -17.46
CA LYS A 138 -2.62 7.12 -17.48
C LYS A 138 -1.85 7.71 -16.32
N LEU A 139 -0.90 8.59 -16.62
CA LEU A 139 -0.15 9.38 -15.64
C LEU A 139 -0.48 10.87 -15.87
N SER A 140 -0.94 11.55 -14.83
CA SER A 140 -1.23 12.98 -14.85
C SER A 140 -0.55 13.66 -13.67
N CYS A 141 0.10 14.78 -13.94
CA CYS A 141 0.94 15.44 -12.95
C CYS A 141 0.77 16.95 -12.96
N VAL A 142 0.55 17.50 -11.78
CA VAL A 142 0.33 18.92 -11.56
C VAL A 142 1.10 19.36 -10.32
N GLY A 143 2.25 19.97 -10.49
CA GLY A 143 3.06 20.43 -9.37
C GLY A 143 4.53 20.56 -9.74
N THR A 144 5.40 20.46 -8.74
CA THR A 144 6.85 20.63 -8.91
C THR A 144 7.62 19.31 -8.85
N GLY A 145 6.98 18.20 -8.48
CA GLY A 145 7.60 16.87 -8.47
C GLY A 145 7.66 16.24 -9.86
N ASP A 146 8.57 15.28 -10.02
CA ASP A 146 8.79 14.58 -11.29
C ASP A 146 7.78 13.47 -11.51
N CYS A 147 7.47 13.21 -12.79
CA CYS A 147 6.52 12.18 -13.17
C CYS A 147 7.06 11.23 -14.22
N ASN A 148 7.26 10.00 -13.79
CA ASN A 148 7.90 8.95 -14.55
C ASN A 148 6.90 7.84 -14.86
N LYS A 149 6.83 7.44 -16.14
CA LYS A 149 6.11 6.25 -16.58
C LYS A 149 7.13 5.25 -17.11
N GLU A 150 7.22 4.09 -16.47
CA GLU A 150 8.24 3.04 -16.73
C GLU A 150 7.63 1.72 -17.23
#